data_AF-A0A949B969-F1
#
_entry.id   AF-A0A949B969-F1
#
_cell.length_a   1.000
_cell.length_b   1.000
_cell.length_c   1.000
_cell.angle_alpha   90.00
_cell.angle_beta   90.00
_cell.angle_gamma   90.00
#
_symmetry.space_group_name_H-M   'P 1'
#
loop_
_entity.id
_entity.type
_entity.pdbx_description
1 polymer ?
#
loop_
_entity_poly.entity_id
_entity_poly.type
_entity_poly.pdbx_seq_one_letter_code
_entity_poly.pdbx_strand_id
1 'polypeptide(L)'
;GATMIPEIEEMLGEKKGKLLKKAVWISIVISGIFYFLFMALILGISGKTTTPDAFSGLKPFLGQGIVSLGFLLGIITIFTSFAAIGITLGKVFNYDFKIPKNLAFLLVISIPLILFFLGMRNFLEVIGLVGGVMMGIEGILILLMYKRIYPKKAWIYPLVLVFLGGIIYQIIYLAK
;
A
#
# COMPACT_ATOMS: atom_id res chain seq x y z
N GLY A 1 4.62 1.26 -4.84
CA GLY A 1 5.42 2.45 -4.44
C GLY A 1 6.85 2.28 -4.92
N ALA A 2 7.59 1.36 -4.33
CA ALA A 2 8.93 0.98 -4.81
C ALA A 2 8.90 0.49 -6.27
N THR A 3 7.82 -0.18 -6.67
CA THR A 3 7.54 -0.61 -8.06
C THR A 3 7.61 0.49 -9.12
N MET A 4 7.36 1.76 -8.76
CA MET A 4 7.41 2.89 -9.72
C MET A 4 8.80 3.53 -9.81
N ILE A 5 9.72 3.21 -8.89
CA ILE A 5 11.06 3.82 -8.87
C ILE A 5 11.83 3.53 -10.17
N PRO A 6 11.85 2.29 -10.72
CA PRO A 6 12.52 2.02 -11.99
C PRO A 6 11.91 2.78 -13.17
N GLU A 7 10.58 2.90 -13.21
CA GLU A 7 9.88 3.63 -14.28
C GLU A 7 10.18 5.13 -14.23
N ILE A 8 10.21 5.72 -13.02
CA ILE A 8 10.63 7.11 -12.82
C ILE A 8 12.11 7.29 -13.20
N GLU A 9 12.97 6.34 -12.87
CA GLU A 9 14.39 6.36 -13.27
C GLU A 9 14.55 6.36 -14.79
N GLU A 10 13.74 5.57 -15.50
CA GLU A 10 13.71 5.52 -16.95
C GLU A 10 13.25 6.85 -17.56
N MET A 11 12.16 7.42 -17.03
CA MET A 11 11.63 8.73 -17.47
C MET A 11 12.62 9.89 -17.29
N LEU A 12 13.51 9.82 -16.30
CA LEU A 12 14.48 10.88 -16.00
C LEU A 12 15.68 10.95 -16.97
N GLY A 13 15.78 10.03 -17.94
CA GLY A 13 16.75 10.13 -19.04
C GLY A 13 18.20 10.21 -18.54
N GLU A 14 19.03 11.12 -19.03
CA GLU A 14 20.47 11.16 -18.65
C GLU A 14 20.76 11.72 -17.24
N LYS A 15 19.78 12.34 -16.56
CA LYS A 15 19.97 12.98 -15.23
C LYS A 15 19.64 12.06 -14.04
N LYS A 16 19.68 10.73 -14.25
CA LYS A 16 19.15 9.67 -13.37
C LYS A 16 19.54 9.81 -11.90
N GLY A 17 20.83 9.88 -11.59
CA GLY A 17 21.31 9.61 -10.22
C GLY A 17 20.91 10.66 -9.18
N LYS A 18 21.16 11.95 -9.44
CA LYS A 18 20.90 13.02 -8.45
C LYS A 18 19.42 13.39 -8.37
N LEU A 19 18.74 13.45 -9.52
CA LEU A 19 17.33 13.82 -9.55
C LEU A 19 16.43 12.73 -8.96
N LEU A 20 16.71 11.45 -9.23
CA LEU A 20 15.93 10.34 -8.66
C LEU A 20 16.03 10.33 -7.13
N LYS A 21 17.24 10.44 -6.57
CA LYS A 21 17.43 10.52 -5.11
C LYS A 21 16.66 11.68 -4.49
N LYS A 22 16.73 12.86 -5.12
CA LYS A 22 16.00 14.06 -4.68
C LYS A 22 14.49 13.87 -4.75
N ALA A 23 13.98 13.29 -5.85
CA ALA A 23 12.56 13.03 -6.04
C ALA A 23 12.01 12.04 -5.01
N VAL A 24 12.73 10.94 -4.75
CA VAL A 24 12.36 9.95 -3.73
C VAL A 24 12.37 10.57 -2.33
N TRP A 25 13.40 11.36 -1.99
CA TRP A 25 13.45 12.01 -0.68
C TRP A 25 12.33 13.03 -0.47
N ILE A 26 12.10 13.89 -1.46
CA ILE A 26 11.05 14.91 -1.39
C ILE A 26 9.68 14.25 -1.30
N SER A 27 9.40 13.21 -2.08
CA SER A 27 8.11 12.53 -2.05
C SER A 27 7.84 11.84 -0.72
N ILE A 28 8.84 11.21 -0.10
CA ILE A 28 8.73 10.62 1.24
C ILE A 28 8.42 11.70 2.28
N VAL A 29 9.17 12.82 2.27
CA VAL A 29 8.98 13.91 3.25
C VAL A 29 7.60 14.55 3.10
N ILE A 30 7.20 14.88 1.87
CA ILE A 30 5.89 15.47 1.60
C ILE A 30 4.78 14.51 2.03
N SER A 31 4.85 13.23 1.65
CA SER A 31 3.85 12.24 2.05
C SER A 31 3.76 12.09 3.57
N GLY A 32 4.90 12.07 4.26
CA GLY A 32 4.97 12.03 5.72
C GLY A 32 4.32 13.25 6.38
N ILE A 33 4.53 14.45 5.84
CA ILE A 33 3.89 15.68 6.33
C ILE A 33 2.36 15.60 6.16
N PHE A 34 1.87 15.20 4.99
CA PHE A 34 0.43 15.06 4.76
C PHE A 34 -0.22 14.01 5.67
N TYR A 35 0.44 12.87 5.89
CA TYR A 35 -0.04 11.87 6.85
C TYR A 35 -0.05 12.37 8.28
N PHE A 36 0.99 13.07 8.71
CA PHE A 36 1.04 13.65 10.04
C PHE A 36 -0.04 14.70 10.24
N LEU A 37 -0.21 15.63 9.29
CA LEU A 37 -1.25 16.66 9.35
C LEU A 37 -2.65 16.05 9.36
N PHE A 38 -2.92 15.06 8.50
CA PHE A 38 -4.18 14.35 8.48
C PHE A 38 -4.46 13.69 9.84
N MET A 39 -3.50 12.93 10.37
CA MET A 39 -3.62 12.28 11.67
C MET A 39 -3.87 13.30 12.80
N ALA A 40 -3.07 14.37 12.87
CA ALA A 40 -3.18 15.39 13.90
C ALA A 40 -4.54 16.10 13.87
N LEU A 41 -5.05 16.42 12.67
CA LEU A 41 -6.36 17.04 12.49
C LEU A 41 -7.49 16.11 12.91
N ILE A 42 -7.49 14.85 12.44
CA ILE A 42 -8.54 13.89 12.79
C ILE A 42 -8.57 13.62 14.29
N LEU A 43 -7.42 13.34 14.90
CA LEU A 43 -7.31 13.10 16.33
C LEU A 43 -7.66 14.36 17.13
N GLY A 44 -7.30 15.55 16.65
CA GLY A 44 -7.65 16.82 17.28
C GLY A 44 -9.16 17.10 17.28
N ILE A 45 -9.87 16.71 16.22
CA ILE A 45 -11.32 16.92 16.08
C ILE A 45 -12.11 15.81 16.79
N SER A 46 -11.81 14.55 16.49
CA SER A 46 -12.60 13.39 16.94
C SER A 46 -12.12 12.81 18.27
N GLY A 47 -10.85 13.00 18.65
CA GLY A 47 -10.30 12.47 19.89
C GLY A 47 -10.54 10.96 20.04
N LYS A 48 -11.12 10.57 21.18
CA LYS A 48 -11.39 9.16 21.51
C LYS A 48 -12.46 8.50 20.65
N THR A 49 -13.28 9.26 19.92
CA THR A 49 -14.33 8.72 19.04
C THR A 49 -13.86 8.50 17.61
N THR A 50 -12.55 8.63 17.35
CA THR A 50 -11.95 8.36 16.04
C THR A 50 -12.25 6.91 15.62
N THR A 51 -12.89 6.77 14.46
CA THR A 51 -13.24 5.46 13.90
C THR A 51 -12.05 4.83 13.17
N PRO A 52 -12.06 3.51 12.93
CA PRO A 52 -11.00 2.83 12.18
C PRO A 52 -10.72 3.40 10.79
N ASP A 53 -11.76 3.87 10.09
CA ASP A 53 -11.65 4.52 8.77
C ASP A 53 -11.35 6.03 8.87
N ALA A 54 -11.22 6.58 10.09
CA ALA A 54 -11.09 8.00 10.46
C ALA A 54 -12.26 8.91 10.04
N PHE A 55 -12.80 8.71 8.84
CA PHE A 55 -13.71 9.63 8.18
C PHE A 55 -15.14 9.52 8.71
N SER A 56 -15.62 8.31 9.00
CA SER A 56 -16.95 8.14 9.59
C SER A 56 -17.09 8.76 10.99
N GLY A 57 -15.99 8.84 11.76
CA GLY A 57 -15.92 9.52 13.05
C GLY A 57 -16.12 11.03 12.99
N LEU A 58 -15.95 11.65 11.81
CA LEU A 58 -16.16 13.08 11.61
C LEU A 58 -17.63 13.47 11.41
N LYS A 59 -18.54 12.50 11.26
CA LYS A 59 -19.98 12.76 11.02
C LYS A 59 -20.60 13.76 12.02
N PRO A 60 -20.33 13.71 13.33
CA PRO A 60 -20.91 14.66 14.29
C PRO A 60 -20.39 16.10 14.11
N PHE A 61 -19.21 16.28 13.50
CA PHE A 61 -18.53 17.58 13.40
C PHE A 61 -18.74 18.27 12.04
N LEU A 62 -18.70 17.49 10.95
CA LEU A 62 -18.84 18.00 9.59
C LEU A 62 -20.27 17.85 9.03
N GLY A 63 -21.12 17.09 9.72
CA GLY A 63 -22.45 16.76 9.24
C GLY A 63 -22.45 15.67 8.16
N GLN A 64 -23.62 15.05 7.97
CA GLN A 64 -23.77 13.90 7.07
C GLN A 64 -23.51 14.24 5.59
N GLY A 65 -23.86 15.45 5.15
CA GLY A 65 -23.70 15.87 3.75
C GLY A 65 -22.23 15.89 3.31
N ILE A 66 -21.36 16.55 4.08
CA ILE A 66 -19.93 16.66 3.78
C ILE A 66 -19.26 15.28 3.82
N VAL A 67 -19.58 14.47 4.84
CA VAL A 67 -19.03 13.11 4.94
C VAL A 67 -19.49 12.22 3.79
N SER A 68 -20.74 12.33 3.34
CA SER A 68 -21.24 11.53 2.21
C SER A 68 -20.55 11.93 0.89
N LEU A 69 -20.33 13.23 0.68
CA LEU A 69 -19.54 13.71 -0.46
C LEU A 69 -18.09 13.21 -0.42
N GLY A 70 -17.47 13.23 0.76
CA GLY A 70 -16.11 12.70 0.93
C GLY A 70 -16.04 11.20 0.64
N PHE A 71 -17.03 10.40 1.08
CA PHE A 71 -17.10 8.98 0.73
C PHE A 71 -17.29 8.76 -0.77
N LEU A 72 -18.11 9.57 -1.44
CA LEU A 72 -18.28 9.50 -2.89
C LEU A 72 -16.95 9.74 -3.64
N LEU A 73 -16.23 10.81 -3.26
CA LEU A 73 -14.90 11.10 -3.80
C LEU A 73 -13.89 9.99 -3.49
N GLY A 74 -13.96 9.43 -2.29
CA GLY A 74 -13.15 8.28 -1.89
C GLY A 74 -13.40 7.05 -2.76
N ILE A 75 -14.66 6.71 -3.01
CA ILE A 75 -15.03 5.58 -3.89
C ILE A 75 -14.49 5.80 -5.30
N ILE A 76 -14.66 6.99 -5.88
CA ILE A 76 -14.15 7.31 -7.21
C ILE A 76 -12.62 7.14 -7.26
N THR A 77 -11.92 7.64 -6.24
CA THR A 77 -10.46 7.57 -6.14
C THR A 77 -9.94 6.13 -5.97
N ILE A 78 -10.61 5.33 -5.14
CA ILE A 78 -10.25 3.91 -4.94
C ILE A 78 -10.54 3.13 -6.21
N PHE A 79 -11.67 3.39 -6.87
CA PHE A 79 -12.06 2.71 -8.11
C PHE A 79 -11.04 2.93 -9.23
N THR A 80 -10.59 4.16 -9.45
CA THR A 80 -9.57 4.45 -10.47
C THR A 80 -8.23 3.77 -10.16
N SER A 81 -7.82 3.77 -8.89
CA SER A 81 -6.60 3.10 -8.42
C SER A 81 -6.69 1.57 -8.59
N PHE A 82 -7.83 0.99 -8.22
CA PHE A 82 -8.12 -0.43 -8.37
C PHE A 82 -8.09 -0.85 -9.85
N ALA A 83 -8.71 -0.07 -10.75
CA ALA A 83 -8.71 -0.36 -12.17
C ALA A 83 -7.28 -0.37 -12.76
N ALA A 84 -6.46 0.63 -12.42
CA ALA A 84 -5.08 0.71 -12.90
C ALA A 84 -4.24 -0.50 -12.44
N ILE A 85 -4.26 -0.81 -11.14
CA ILE A 85 -3.50 -1.94 -10.58
C ILE A 85 -4.06 -3.27 -11.10
N GLY A 86 -5.38 -3.40 -11.19
CA GLY A 86 -6.06 -4.61 -11.66
C GLY A 86 -5.73 -4.94 -13.12
N ILE A 87 -5.64 -3.93 -14.00
CA ILE A 87 -5.19 -4.12 -15.38
C ILE A 87 -3.75 -4.64 -15.41
N THR A 88 -2.86 -4.06 -14.60
CA THR A 88 -1.46 -4.51 -14.51
C THR A 88 -1.37 -5.94 -14.01
N LEU A 89 -2.12 -6.31 -12.96
CA LEU A 89 -2.16 -7.68 -12.45
C LEU A 89 -2.74 -8.66 -13.50
N GLY A 90 -3.79 -8.26 -14.21
CA GLY A 90 -4.36 -9.05 -15.31
C GLY A 90 -3.36 -9.29 -16.44
N LYS A 91 -2.50 -8.31 -16.75
CA LYS A 91 -1.39 -8.47 -17.70
C LYS A 91 -0.35 -9.45 -17.17
N VAL A 92 0.03 -9.36 -15.90
CA VAL A 92 0.95 -10.34 -15.27
C VAL A 92 0.38 -11.76 -15.40
N PHE A 93 -0.90 -11.97 -15.06
CA PHE A 93 -1.53 -13.29 -15.23
C PHE A 93 -1.57 -13.76 -16.68
N ASN A 94 -1.80 -12.85 -17.63
CA ASN A 94 -1.90 -13.22 -19.04
C ASN A 94 -0.54 -13.49 -19.70
N TYR A 95 0.44 -12.61 -19.50
CA TYR A 95 1.74 -12.69 -20.16
C TYR A 95 2.72 -13.60 -19.41
N ASP A 96 2.77 -13.51 -18.08
CA ASP A 96 3.76 -14.24 -17.27
C ASP A 96 3.25 -15.63 -16.90
N PHE A 97 1.97 -15.73 -16.47
CA PHE A 97 1.35 -17.00 -16.09
C PHE A 97 0.58 -17.67 -17.23
N LYS A 98 0.52 -17.06 -18.42
CA LYS A 98 -0.14 -17.59 -19.63
C LYS A 98 -1.64 -17.92 -19.43
N ILE A 99 -2.31 -17.24 -18.50
CA ILE A 99 -3.75 -17.41 -18.21
C ILE A 99 -4.57 -16.65 -19.27
N PRO A 100 -5.65 -17.22 -19.84
CA PRO A 100 -6.45 -16.52 -20.84
C PRO A 100 -7.07 -15.23 -20.27
N LYS A 101 -7.13 -14.19 -21.10
CA LYS A 101 -7.51 -12.80 -20.72
C LYS A 101 -8.78 -12.72 -19.86
N ASN A 102 -9.82 -13.47 -20.22
CA ASN A 102 -11.11 -13.43 -19.51
C ASN A 102 -10.98 -14.04 -18.10
N LEU A 103 -10.22 -15.12 -17.97
CA LEU A 103 -9.96 -15.74 -16.66
C LEU A 103 -9.03 -14.88 -15.81
N ALA A 104 -8.01 -14.25 -16.41
CA ALA A 104 -7.14 -13.32 -15.72
C ALA A 104 -7.93 -12.14 -15.12
N PHE A 105 -8.84 -11.53 -15.91
CA PHE A 105 -9.71 -10.46 -15.42
C PHE A 105 -10.67 -10.93 -14.32
N LEU A 106 -11.26 -12.12 -14.49
CA LEU A 106 -12.13 -12.71 -13.47
C LEU A 106 -11.38 -12.91 -12.15
N LEU A 107 -10.14 -13.41 -12.19
CA LEU A 107 -9.31 -13.63 -10.98
C LEU A 107 -9.01 -12.32 -10.26
N VAL A 108 -8.65 -11.26 -11.00
CA VAL A 108 -8.36 -9.93 -10.42
C VAL A 108 -9.54 -9.39 -9.59
N ILE A 109 -10.78 -9.58 -10.07
CA ILE A 109 -11.98 -9.08 -9.41
C ILE A 109 -12.49 -10.04 -8.34
N SER A 110 -12.50 -11.34 -8.65
CA SER A 110 -13.11 -12.35 -7.78
C SER A 110 -12.30 -12.57 -6.51
N ILE A 111 -10.96 -12.51 -6.54
CA ILE A 111 -10.15 -12.78 -5.35
C ILE A 111 -10.47 -11.80 -4.19
N PRO A 112 -10.43 -10.46 -4.38
CA PRO A 112 -10.83 -9.53 -3.32
C PRO A 112 -12.26 -9.75 -2.83
N LEU A 113 -13.20 -10.03 -3.73
CA LEU A 113 -14.61 -10.27 -3.38
C LEU A 113 -14.78 -11.55 -2.57
N ILE A 114 -14.12 -12.64 -2.95
CA ILE A 114 -14.16 -13.91 -2.23
C ILE A 114 -13.61 -13.70 -0.82
N LEU A 115 -12.46 -13.02 -0.66
CA LEU A 115 -11.90 -12.73 0.66
C LEU A 115 -12.87 -11.91 1.54
N PHE A 116 -13.55 -10.92 0.95
CA PHE A 116 -14.57 -10.15 1.65
C PHE A 116 -15.78 -11.01 2.09
N PHE A 117 -16.26 -11.90 1.22
CA PHE A 117 -17.37 -12.81 1.56
C PHE A 117 -16.96 -13.88 2.58
N LEU A 118 -15.71 -14.32 2.58
CA LEU A 118 -15.14 -15.24 3.58
C LEU A 118 -14.97 -14.61 4.97
N GLY A 119 -15.19 -13.30 5.10
CA GLY A 119 -15.24 -12.62 6.40
C GLY A 119 -14.15 -11.58 6.64
N MET A 120 -13.24 -11.33 5.69
CA MET A 120 -12.23 -10.27 5.80
C MET A 120 -12.86 -8.88 5.61
N ARG A 121 -13.59 -8.41 6.61
CA ARG A 121 -14.35 -7.15 6.58
C ARG A 121 -13.75 -6.06 7.47
N ASN A 122 -12.86 -6.42 8.40
CA ASN A 122 -12.22 -5.46 9.29
C ASN A 122 -11.16 -4.66 8.53
N PHE A 123 -11.39 -3.35 8.40
CA PHE A 123 -10.51 -2.45 7.66
C PHE A 123 -9.07 -2.48 8.18
N LEU A 124 -8.86 -2.43 9.50
CA LEU A 124 -7.52 -2.38 10.10
C LEU A 124 -6.76 -3.69 9.90
N GLU A 125 -7.45 -4.82 10.00
CA GLU A 125 -6.84 -6.13 9.75
C GLU A 125 -6.41 -6.30 8.29
N VAL A 126 -7.25 -5.87 7.35
CA VAL A 126 -6.94 -5.95 5.92
C VAL A 126 -5.74 -5.07 5.56
N ILE A 127 -5.74 -3.79 5.96
CA ILE A 127 -4.59 -2.91 5.66
C ILE A 127 -3.34 -3.35 6.42
N GLY A 128 -3.49 -3.89 7.63
CA GLY A 128 -2.39 -4.43 8.43
C GLY A 128 -1.77 -5.67 7.77
N LEU A 129 -2.58 -6.59 7.26
CA LEU A 129 -2.10 -7.77 6.53
C LEU A 129 -1.36 -7.35 5.25
N VAL A 130 -1.99 -6.52 4.41
CA VAL A 130 -1.39 -6.09 3.14
C VAL A 130 -0.12 -5.28 3.39
N GLY A 131 -0.15 -4.31 4.29
CA GLY A 131 0.99 -3.47 4.61
C GLY A 131 2.10 -4.21 5.34
N GLY A 132 1.78 -4.96 6.40
CA GLY A 132 2.76 -5.65 7.22
C GLY A 132 3.38 -6.87 6.53
N VAL A 133 2.56 -7.68 5.86
CA VAL A 133 3.02 -8.92 5.23
C VAL A 133 3.54 -8.68 3.82
N MET A 134 2.71 -8.13 2.92
CA MET A 134 3.09 -8.03 1.51
C MET A 134 4.22 -7.03 1.29
N MET A 135 4.19 -5.86 1.94
CA MET A 135 5.31 -4.91 1.84
C MET A 135 6.55 -5.41 2.60
N GLY A 136 6.38 -6.21 3.65
CA GLY A 136 7.49 -6.88 4.33
C GLY A 136 8.23 -7.83 3.39
N ILE A 137 7.49 -8.66 2.65
CA ILE A 137 8.04 -9.57 1.63
C ILE A 137 8.72 -8.75 0.52
N GLU A 138 8.05 -7.71 -0.01
CA GLU A 138 8.63 -6.82 -1.03
C GLU A 138 9.96 -6.21 -0.56
N GLY A 139 10.01 -5.71 0.69
CA GLY A 139 11.22 -5.15 1.29
C GLY A 139 12.35 -6.17 1.42
N ILE A 140 12.05 -7.40 1.86
CA ILE A 140 13.03 -8.48 1.93
C ILE A 140 13.58 -8.81 0.54
N LEU A 141 12.73 -8.92 -0.48
CA LEU A 141 13.16 -9.19 -1.85
C LEU A 141 14.11 -8.10 -2.37
N ILE A 142 13.79 -6.82 -2.13
CA ILE A 142 14.65 -5.68 -2.49
C ILE A 142 16.02 -5.79 -1.80
N LEU A 143 16.04 -6.11 -0.51
CA LEU A 143 17.26 -6.28 0.26
C LEU A 143 18.11 -7.46 -0.24
N LEU A 144 17.49 -8.58 -0.60
CA LEU A 144 18.18 -9.75 -1.17
C LEU A 144 18.75 -9.46 -2.55
N MET A 145 18.03 -8.73 -3.40
CA MET A 145 18.55 -8.24 -4.69
C MET A 145 19.77 -7.34 -4.48
N TYR A 146 19.70 -6.40 -3.53
CA TYR A 146 20.82 -5.53 -3.18
C TYR A 146 22.04 -6.31 -2.69
N LYS A 147 21.83 -7.34 -1.86
CA LYS A 147 22.89 -8.24 -1.37
C LYS A 147 23.56 -9.01 -2.50
N ARG A 148 22.79 -9.49 -3.49
CA ARG A 148 23.33 -10.21 -4.65
C ARG A 148 24.30 -9.35 -5.45
N ILE A 149 24.06 -8.03 -5.52
CA ILE A 149 24.96 -7.07 -6.18
C ILE A 149 26.15 -6.72 -5.26
N TYR A 150 25.92 -6.55 -3.95
CA TYR A 150 26.93 -6.14 -2.98
C TYR A 150 27.08 -7.14 -1.82
N PRO A 151 27.73 -8.30 -2.03
CA PRO A 151 27.69 -9.43 -1.09
C PRO A 151 28.35 -9.17 0.26
N LYS A 152 29.26 -8.19 0.35
CA LYS A 152 30.01 -7.87 1.58
C LYS A 152 29.23 -7.00 2.58
N LYS A 153 28.00 -6.55 2.25
CA LYS A 153 27.23 -5.63 3.10
C LYS A 153 26.38 -6.36 4.14
N ALA A 154 26.93 -6.54 5.33
CA ALA A 154 26.27 -7.25 6.44
C ALA A 154 25.08 -6.49 7.08
N TRP A 155 24.98 -5.17 6.91
CA TRP A 155 23.86 -4.35 7.46
C TRP A 155 22.49 -4.69 6.86
N ILE A 156 22.44 -5.55 5.85
CA ILE A 156 21.20 -6.04 5.25
C ILE A 156 20.46 -7.00 6.19
N TYR A 157 21.19 -7.86 6.92
CA TYR A 157 20.59 -8.86 7.81
C TYR A 157 19.71 -8.27 8.92
N PRO A 158 20.13 -7.23 9.68
CA PRO A 158 19.24 -6.64 10.68
C PRO A 158 17.98 -6.04 10.05
N LEU A 159 18.04 -5.47 8.84
CA LEU A 159 16.84 -4.97 8.16
C LEU A 159 15.89 -6.09 7.73
N VAL A 160 16.43 -7.20 7.22
CA VAL A 160 15.63 -8.40 6.92
C VAL A 160 14.94 -8.93 8.19
N LEU A 161 15.65 -8.95 9.32
CA LEU A 161 15.07 -9.36 10.60
C LEU A 161 13.93 -8.43 11.06
N VAL A 162 14.04 -7.12 10.84
CA VAL A 162 12.95 -6.17 11.14
C VAL A 162 11.71 -6.49 10.29
N PHE A 163 11.88 -6.72 8.98
CA PHE A 163 10.75 -7.09 8.12
C PHE A 163 10.15 -8.44 8.50
N LEU A 164 10.97 -9.46 8.78
CA LEU A 164 10.50 -10.77 9.24
C LEU A 164 9.76 -10.66 10.57
N GLY A 165 10.28 -9.88 11.53
CA GLY A 165 9.62 -9.62 12.79
C GLY A 165 8.25 -8.96 12.62
N GLY A 166 8.16 -7.99 11.70
CA GLY A 166 6.89 -7.35 11.34
C GLY A 166 5.87 -8.33 10.73
N ILE A 167 6.32 -9.20 9.82
CA ILE A 167 5.48 -10.26 9.22
C ILE A 167 4.96 -11.21 10.31
N ILE A 168 5.85 -11.70 11.17
CA ILE A 168 5.50 -12.62 12.26
C ILE A 168 4.51 -11.96 13.23
N TYR A 169 4.79 -10.71 13.64
CA TYR A 169 3.90 -9.94 14.50
C TYR A 169 2.50 -9.81 13.89
N GLN A 170 2.42 -9.46 12.60
CA GLN A 170 1.13 -9.29 11.93
C GLN A 170 0.35 -10.61 11.84
N ILE A 171 1.03 -11.74 11.57
CA ILE A 171 0.38 -13.06 11.52
C ILE A 171 -0.14 -13.45 12.90
N ILE A 172 0.66 -13.25 13.95
CA ILE A 172 0.24 -13.54 15.34
C ILE A 172 -0.94 -12.66 15.76
N TYR A 173 -0.92 -11.38 15.37
CA TYR A 173 -1.99 -10.44 15.66
C TYR A 173 -3.32 -10.87 15.01
N LEU A 174 -3.27 -11.37 13.77
CA LEU A 174 -4.46 -11.86 13.05
C LEU A 174 -4.95 -13.24 13.49
N ALA A 175 -4.09 -14.04 14.13
CA ALA A 175 -4.45 -15.36 14.64
C ALA A 175 -5.13 -15.32 16.02
N LYS A 176 -5.15 -14.15 16.67
CA LYS A 176 -5.83 -13.91 17.94
C LYS A 176 -7.22 -13.34 17.70
#